data_AF-G0N653-F1
#
_entry.id   AF-G0N653-F1
#
_cell.length_a   1.000
_cell.length_b   1.000
_cell.length_c   1.000
_cell.angle_alpha   90.00
_cell.angle_beta   90.00
_cell.angle_gamma   90.00
#
_symmetry.space_group_name_H-M   'P 1'
#
loop_
_entity.id
_entity.type
_entity.pdbx_description
1 polymer ?
#
loop_
_entity_poly.entity_id
_entity_poly.type
_entity_poly.pdbx_seq_one_letter_code
_entity_poly.pdbx_strand_id
1 'polypeptide(L)'
;MENIPTTPTKRVRKAKEMYSPSPDKPKKSSHPKPPQKAQKNLKPLAQTPRRNAPKPHDNQSFMESLRDTDGHIYPSTEHFMEKFSQGEHLLKNPEIEVKYWKNGHEFMAGIGKFDGVHLVGTKDGLGMMVPDDLDSFDAVKKYITTTAKLPVIVSGTRAEERMSITKLIKAFNTPKQKRSAIYNLLSLEFDSLGQGLRDAFSVPEFVRRKSMINKLKAKLTQKIQEIQTKMENGDEKEELKTKQSRLQTQIDTLPKYQMFLLLSMEGSFTDIHVDFSATSVYYHVVKGRKIFYVAKPTEENLRIYAEYEKTPLKEREEWIGETMTTEWQRLEIKEGQTAMIPSGFVHFVFTPEDSIVIGGNYLVEEYLEQQFELTVVEEECVKINTIQRGHMLEGFWDVMFSYTQNILIPELENGEHGLFEMGRIMQKYLKEGQNLQKKWYSLDEKKEILKKLGELVLAEPTAKRARLDD
;
A
#
# COMPACT_ATOMS: atom_id res chain seq x y z
N MET A 1 67.99 4.48 37.25
CA MET A 1 68.05 5.91 37.60
C MET A 1 67.69 6.70 36.35
N GLU A 2 66.59 7.44 36.43
CA GLU A 2 66.31 8.74 35.79
C GLU A 2 66.81 9.01 34.34
N ASN A 3 65.91 9.15 33.36
CA ASN A 3 65.24 10.42 33.05
C ASN A 3 64.50 10.38 31.69
N ILE A 4 63.29 10.96 31.72
CA ILE A 4 62.38 11.37 30.62
C ILE A 4 63.01 12.61 29.93
N PRO A 5 62.89 12.90 28.60
CA PRO A 5 61.66 13.52 28.08
C PRO A 5 61.28 13.48 26.57
N THR A 6 59.97 13.72 26.38
CA THR A 6 59.29 14.45 25.27
C THR A 6 59.08 13.83 23.86
N THR A 7 57.78 13.75 23.53
CA THR A 7 57.00 13.67 22.25
C THR A 7 57.54 14.50 21.05
N PRO A 8 56.93 14.49 19.82
CA PRO A 8 55.85 13.67 19.20
C PRO A 8 56.09 13.28 17.70
N THR A 9 55.35 12.30 17.13
CA THR A 9 54.68 12.42 15.80
C THR A 9 53.91 11.17 15.37
N LYS A 10 52.84 11.43 14.61
CA LYS A 10 51.77 10.56 14.11
C LYS A 10 52.24 9.52 13.07
N ARG A 11 51.67 8.30 13.11
CA ARG A 11 51.11 7.64 11.91
C ARG A 11 50.06 6.56 12.23
N VAL A 12 48.82 6.96 11.97
CA VAL A 12 47.61 6.25 11.52
C VAL A 12 47.75 4.76 11.21
N ARG A 13 46.91 3.92 11.84
CA ARG A 13 46.14 2.87 11.15
C ARG A 13 44.90 2.42 11.94
N LYS A 14 43.79 2.47 11.20
CA LYS A 14 42.56 1.66 11.21
C LYS A 14 41.43 2.02 12.18
N ALA A 15 40.37 2.48 11.51
CA ALA A 15 39.00 2.65 11.94
C ALA A 15 38.36 1.36 12.47
N LYS A 16 37.60 1.54 13.54
CA LYS A 16 36.27 0.96 13.80
C LYS A 16 35.66 1.79 14.94
N GLU A 17 34.32 1.90 14.92
CA GLU A 17 33.46 2.64 15.85
C GLU A 17 33.04 4.04 15.41
N MET A 18 31.86 4.11 14.78
CA MET A 18 30.86 5.15 15.01
C MET A 18 29.49 4.60 14.61
N TYR A 19 28.78 4.03 15.58
CA TYR A 19 27.31 4.15 15.74
C TYR A 19 26.95 3.59 17.12
N SER A 20 27.08 4.42 18.15
CA SER A 20 26.41 4.23 19.44
C SER A 20 25.15 5.10 19.44
N PRO A 21 23.94 4.54 19.57
CA PRO A 21 22.76 5.35 19.81
C PRO A 21 22.78 5.90 21.23
N SER A 22 22.69 7.22 21.36
CA SER A 22 22.59 7.91 22.65
C SER A 22 21.27 7.56 23.36
N PRO A 23 21.23 7.41 24.70
CA PRO A 23 20.04 7.02 25.43
C PRO A 23 19.17 8.24 25.76
N ASP A 24 18.22 8.56 24.89
CA ASP A 24 17.16 9.51 25.25
C ASP A 24 16.11 8.83 26.14
N LYS A 25 15.91 9.41 27.32
CA LYS A 25 14.90 9.00 28.32
C LYS A 25 13.49 8.98 27.71
N PRO A 26 12.62 8.05 28.13
CA PRO A 26 11.29 7.90 27.55
C PRO A 26 10.42 9.11 27.86
N LYS A 27 10.10 9.92 26.84
CA LYS A 27 8.98 10.86 26.89
C LYS A 27 7.69 10.04 26.91
N LYS A 28 6.92 10.15 28.00
CA LYS A 28 5.58 9.56 28.14
C LYS A 28 4.74 9.90 26.90
N SER A 29 4.19 8.88 26.24
CA SER A 29 3.17 9.05 25.21
C SER A 29 1.91 9.61 25.86
N SER A 30 1.60 10.88 25.57
CA SER A 30 0.28 11.43 25.86
C SER A 30 -0.68 11.02 24.75
N HIS A 31 -1.25 9.82 24.88
CA HIS A 31 -2.43 9.45 24.11
C HIS A 31 -3.61 10.35 24.52
N PRO A 32 -4.37 10.95 23.58
CA PRO A 32 -5.70 11.43 23.90
C PRO A 32 -6.54 10.21 24.28
N LYS A 33 -6.94 10.11 25.54
CA LYS A 33 -7.98 9.16 25.95
C LYS A 33 -9.28 9.49 25.19
N PRO A 34 -10.07 8.49 24.77
CA PRO A 34 -11.49 8.71 24.51
C PRO A 34 -12.15 9.28 25.77
N PRO A 35 -13.26 10.05 25.67
CA PRO A 35 -13.96 10.56 26.84
C PRO A 35 -14.35 9.41 27.78
N GLN A 36 -13.61 9.26 28.89
CA GLN A 36 -13.97 8.38 30.00
C GLN A 36 -15.04 9.10 30.83
N LYS A 37 -16.31 9.01 30.42
CA LYS A 37 -17.48 9.20 31.29
C LYS A 37 -18.76 8.79 30.56
N ALA A 38 -19.08 7.49 30.61
CA ALA A 38 -20.44 6.95 30.74
C ALA A 38 -20.45 5.42 30.85
N GLN A 39 -19.57 4.81 31.66
CA GLN A 39 -19.70 3.38 31.99
C GLN A 39 -19.32 3.13 33.45
N LYS A 40 -20.22 3.52 34.36
CA LYS A 40 -20.32 2.88 35.67
C LYS A 40 -21.81 2.67 35.96
N ASN A 41 -22.16 1.40 36.22
CA ASN A 41 -23.49 0.85 36.49
C ASN A 41 -24.26 0.32 35.26
N LEU A 42 -23.74 -0.72 34.61
CA LEU A 42 -24.59 -1.71 33.94
C LEU A 42 -24.83 -2.86 34.93
N LYS A 43 -26.06 -2.98 35.43
CA LYS A 43 -26.54 -4.21 36.06
C LYS A 43 -26.48 -5.35 35.02
N PRO A 44 -26.37 -6.63 35.41
CA PRO A 44 -26.43 -7.73 34.46
C PRO A 44 -27.75 -7.63 33.69
N LEU A 45 -27.68 -7.37 32.38
CA LEU A 45 -28.85 -7.46 31.51
C LEU A 45 -29.29 -8.91 31.51
N ALA A 46 -30.53 -9.14 31.93
CA ALA A 46 -31.19 -10.43 31.79
C ALA A 46 -31.14 -10.85 30.32
N GLN A 47 -30.70 -12.08 30.05
CA GLN A 47 -30.71 -12.69 28.72
C GLN A 47 -32.14 -12.65 28.18
N THR A 48 -32.40 -11.71 27.28
CA THR A 48 -33.65 -11.67 26.53
C THR A 48 -33.59 -12.78 25.47
N PRO A 49 -34.67 -13.54 25.23
CA PRO A 49 -34.63 -14.64 24.28
C PRO A 49 -34.27 -14.11 22.88
N ARG A 50 -33.29 -14.74 22.22
CA ARG A 50 -32.93 -14.50 20.81
C ARG A 50 -34.17 -14.69 19.93
N ARG A 51 -34.92 -13.61 19.67
CA ARG A 51 -35.87 -13.57 18.57
C ARG A 51 -35.04 -13.52 17.30
N ASN A 52 -35.18 -14.53 16.44
CA ASN A 52 -34.62 -14.55 15.10
C ASN A 52 -35.20 -13.35 14.34
N ALA A 53 -34.46 -12.24 14.30
CA ALA A 53 -34.79 -11.14 13.40
C ALA A 53 -34.82 -11.68 11.96
N PRO A 54 -35.74 -11.22 11.11
CA PRO A 54 -35.76 -11.61 9.70
C PRO A 54 -34.38 -11.34 9.07
N LYS A 55 -33.89 -12.27 8.25
CA LYS A 55 -32.68 -12.02 7.47
C LYS A 55 -32.93 -10.86 6.50
N PRO A 56 -31.95 -9.97 6.27
CA PRO A 56 -32.08 -8.92 5.27
C PRO A 56 -32.29 -9.54 3.88
N HIS A 57 -33.10 -8.88 3.05
CA HIS A 57 -33.50 -9.38 1.73
C HIS A 57 -33.20 -8.39 0.60
N ASP A 58 -32.83 -7.16 0.94
CA ASP A 58 -32.39 -6.10 0.04
C ASP A 58 -31.33 -5.22 0.73
N ASN A 59 -30.72 -4.28 -0.01
CA ASN A 59 -29.66 -3.41 0.52
C ASN A 59 -30.15 -2.50 1.64
N GLN A 60 -31.39 -2.03 1.57
CA GLN A 60 -31.96 -1.11 2.56
C GLN A 60 -32.15 -1.82 3.91
N SER A 61 -32.83 -2.97 3.91
CA SER A 61 -33.01 -3.79 5.11
C SER A 61 -31.68 -4.32 5.64
N PHE A 62 -30.70 -4.55 4.76
CA PHE A 62 -29.34 -4.90 5.17
C PHE A 62 -28.65 -3.76 5.93
N MET A 63 -28.57 -2.56 5.37
CA MET A 63 -27.94 -1.42 6.05
C MET A 63 -28.62 -1.10 7.37
N GLU A 64 -29.95 -1.13 7.42
CA GLU A 64 -30.70 -0.93 8.66
C GLU A 64 -30.37 -1.99 9.71
N SER A 65 -30.13 -3.24 9.30
CA SER A 65 -29.74 -4.32 10.23
C SER A 65 -28.37 -4.13 10.85
N LEU A 66 -27.49 -3.31 10.26
CA LEU A 66 -26.14 -3.02 10.76
C LEU A 66 -26.15 -1.99 11.89
N ARG A 67 -27.24 -1.23 12.05
CA ARG A 67 -27.37 -0.22 13.11
C ARG A 67 -27.42 -0.88 14.48
N ASP A 68 -26.74 -0.28 15.44
CA ASP A 68 -26.85 -0.64 16.85
C ASP A 68 -28.12 -0.06 17.50
N THR A 69 -28.24 -0.19 18.82
CA THR A 69 -29.41 0.30 19.57
C THR A 69 -29.56 1.82 19.57
N ASP A 70 -28.49 2.55 19.28
CA ASP A 70 -28.46 4.01 19.22
C ASP A 70 -28.63 4.51 17.77
N GLY A 71 -28.78 3.60 16.80
CA GLY A 71 -29.00 3.91 15.38
C GLY A 71 -27.71 4.09 14.57
N HIS A 72 -26.54 3.85 15.17
CA HIS A 72 -25.25 4.05 14.54
C HIS A 72 -24.69 2.76 13.94
N ILE A 73 -23.92 2.88 12.85
CA ILE A 73 -23.18 1.75 12.26
C ILE A 73 -21.72 1.86 12.70
N TYR A 74 -21.27 0.92 13.54
CA TYR A 74 -19.88 0.80 13.96
C TYR A 74 -19.24 -0.44 13.35
N PRO A 75 -18.49 -0.29 12.24
CA PRO A 75 -17.94 -1.44 11.53
C PRO A 75 -16.94 -2.20 12.39
N SER A 76 -16.82 -3.49 12.16
CA SER A 76 -16.00 -4.46 12.91
C SER A 76 -16.49 -4.82 14.32
N THR A 77 -17.50 -4.16 14.89
CA THR A 77 -18.09 -4.58 16.19
C THR A 77 -18.76 -5.96 16.10
N GLU A 78 -18.97 -6.62 17.23
CA GLU A 78 -19.60 -7.96 17.24
C GLU A 78 -21.00 -7.95 16.59
N HIS A 79 -21.84 -6.97 16.94
CA HIS A 79 -23.16 -6.79 16.33
C HIS A 79 -23.05 -6.55 14.82
N PHE A 80 -22.18 -5.63 14.40
CA PHE A 80 -21.94 -5.38 12.97
C PHE A 80 -21.53 -6.67 12.26
N MET A 81 -20.54 -7.41 12.78
CA MET A 81 -20.04 -8.61 12.11
C MET A 81 -21.08 -9.73 12.05
N GLU A 82 -21.89 -9.90 13.10
CA GLU A 82 -23.01 -10.85 13.12
C GLU A 82 -23.99 -10.55 11.99
N LYS A 83 -24.39 -9.28 11.84
CA LYS A 83 -25.38 -8.85 10.84
C LYS A 83 -24.78 -8.79 9.44
N PHE A 84 -23.58 -8.26 9.32
CA PHE A 84 -22.82 -8.15 8.08
C PHE A 84 -22.67 -9.51 7.41
N SER A 85 -22.20 -10.53 8.15
CA SER A 85 -22.02 -11.89 7.60
C SER A 85 -23.32 -12.55 7.10
N GLN A 86 -24.50 -12.08 7.53
CA GLN A 86 -25.79 -12.60 7.08
C GLN A 86 -26.30 -11.94 5.80
N GLY A 87 -25.87 -10.71 5.50
CA GLY A 87 -26.39 -9.90 4.39
C GLY A 87 -25.36 -9.43 3.37
N GLU A 88 -24.06 -9.63 3.61
CA GLU A 88 -22.98 -9.10 2.74
C GLU A 88 -23.11 -9.46 1.26
N HIS A 89 -23.70 -10.63 0.97
CA HIS A 89 -23.94 -11.11 -0.38
C HIS A 89 -24.94 -10.26 -1.20
N LEU A 90 -25.67 -9.36 -0.53
CA LEU A 90 -26.60 -8.41 -1.14
C LEU A 90 -25.87 -7.21 -1.77
N LEU A 91 -24.65 -6.89 -1.31
CA LEU A 91 -23.83 -5.81 -1.87
C LEU A 91 -23.33 -6.16 -3.28
N LYS A 92 -24.17 -5.88 -4.28
CA LYS A 92 -23.91 -6.16 -5.68
C LYS A 92 -24.33 -4.95 -6.51
N ASN A 93 -23.36 -4.33 -7.16
CA ASN A 93 -23.58 -3.31 -8.16
C ASN A 93 -23.17 -3.87 -9.54
N PRO A 94 -24.14 -4.32 -10.36
CA PRO A 94 -23.86 -4.94 -11.66
C PRO A 94 -23.25 -3.96 -12.68
N GLU A 95 -23.28 -2.65 -12.43
CA GLU A 95 -22.62 -1.66 -13.29
C GLU A 95 -21.09 -1.66 -13.13
N ILE A 96 -20.58 -2.30 -12.07
CA ILE A 96 -19.16 -2.52 -11.85
C ILE A 96 -18.76 -3.87 -12.43
N GLU A 97 -18.24 -3.83 -13.65
CA GLU A 97 -17.73 -5.01 -14.33
C GLU A 97 -16.49 -5.58 -13.62
N VAL A 98 -16.57 -6.84 -13.21
CA VAL A 98 -15.43 -7.66 -12.84
C VAL A 98 -15.08 -8.54 -14.04
N LYS A 99 -13.87 -8.39 -14.58
CA LYS A 99 -13.38 -9.17 -15.71
C LYS A 99 -12.77 -10.48 -15.20
N TYR A 100 -13.35 -11.62 -15.59
CA TYR A 100 -12.89 -12.94 -15.17
C TYR A 100 -12.00 -13.58 -16.22
N TRP A 101 -10.88 -14.14 -15.77
CA TRP A 101 -9.89 -14.82 -16.62
C TRP A 101 -9.68 -16.23 -16.11
N LYS A 102 -9.60 -17.22 -17.01
CA LYS A 102 -9.38 -18.60 -16.57
C LYS A 102 -8.02 -18.77 -15.90
N ASN A 103 -6.98 -18.16 -16.48
CA ASN A 103 -5.61 -18.22 -16.02
C ASN A 103 -4.85 -16.94 -16.44
N GLY A 104 -3.60 -16.84 -16.00
CA GLY A 104 -2.70 -15.74 -16.32
C GLY A 104 -2.37 -15.62 -17.81
N HIS A 105 -2.39 -16.71 -18.60
CA HIS A 105 -2.14 -16.63 -20.04
C HIS A 105 -3.23 -15.82 -20.75
N GLU A 106 -4.50 -16.14 -20.47
CA GLU A 106 -5.64 -15.40 -21.02
C GLU A 106 -5.64 -13.95 -20.55
N PHE A 107 -5.35 -13.71 -19.27
CA PHE A 107 -5.21 -12.36 -18.72
C PHE A 107 -4.12 -11.56 -19.45
N MET A 108 -2.90 -12.09 -19.54
CA MET A 108 -1.77 -11.39 -20.16
C MET A 108 -2.01 -11.13 -21.66
N ALA A 109 -2.74 -12.00 -22.35
CA ALA A 109 -3.08 -11.83 -23.76
C ALA A 109 -4.26 -10.86 -23.99
N GLY A 110 -5.24 -10.83 -23.08
CA GLY A 110 -6.53 -10.20 -23.32
C GLY A 110 -6.85 -8.95 -22.49
N ILE A 111 -6.04 -8.57 -21.49
CA ILE A 111 -6.39 -7.54 -20.50
C ILE A 111 -6.86 -6.20 -21.10
N GLY A 112 -6.29 -5.78 -22.24
CA GLY A 112 -6.58 -4.49 -22.84
C GLY A 112 -6.23 -3.33 -21.91
N LYS A 113 -7.18 -2.40 -21.71
CA LYS A 113 -7.04 -1.32 -20.71
C LYS A 113 -7.24 -1.88 -19.31
N PHE A 114 -6.37 -1.45 -18.38
CA PHE A 114 -6.40 -1.87 -16.98
C PHE A 114 -7.32 -0.95 -16.15
N ASP A 115 -8.59 -0.85 -16.53
CA ASP A 115 -9.59 0.12 -16.05
C ASP A 115 -10.74 -0.47 -15.22
N GLY A 116 -10.74 -1.79 -15.03
CA GLY A 116 -11.71 -2.52 -14.22
C GLY A 116 -11.02 -3.51 -13.30
N VAL A 117 -11.78 -4.15 -12.43
CA VAL A 117 -11.23 -5.20 -11.56
C VAL A 117 -11.11 -6.50 -12.33
N HIS A 118 -9.94 -7.14 -12.28
CA HIS A 118 -9.69 -8.42 -12.94
C HIS A 118 -9.53 -9.54 -11.91
N LEU A 119 -10.25 -10.64 -12.07
CA LEU A 119 -10.06 -11.85 -11.27
C LEU A 119 -9.51 -12.97 -12.16
N VAL A 120 -8.29 -13.41 -11.84
CA VAL A 120 -7.58 -14.48 -12.54
C VAL A 120 -7.76 -15.77 -11.77
N GLY A 121 -8.33 -16.79 -12.42
CA GLY A 121 -8.70 -18.06 -11.80
C GLY A 121 -7.52 -18.87 -11.27
N THR A 122 -6.36 -18.79 -11.92
CA THR A 122 -5.12 -19.47 -11.49
C THR A 122 -3.89 -18.63 -11.80
N LYS A 123 -2.86 -18.70 -10.95
CA LYS A 123 -1.57 -18.01 -11.17
C LYS A 123 -0.79 -18.45 -12.40
N ASP A 124 -1.11 -19.60 -12.98
CA ASP A 124 -0.47 -20.12 -14.19
C ASP A 124 -0.50 -19.08 -15.33
N GLY A 125 0.65 -18.78 -15.93
CA GLY A 125 0.80 -17.73 -16.94
C GLY A 125 0.95 -16.29 -16.43
N LEU A 126 0.86 -16.01 -15.11
CA LEU A 126 1.11 -14.66 -14.58
C LEU A 126 2.60 -14.32 -14.42
N GLY A 127 3.51 -15.28 -14.62
CA GLY A 127 4.93 -15.11 -14.29
C GLY A 127 5.18 -14.84 -12.79
N MET A 128 4.19 -15.16 -11.95
CA MET A 128 4.24 -15.09 -10.49
C MET A 128 4.69 -16.43 -9.93
N MET A 129 5.67 -16.42 -9.02
CA MET A 129 6.08 -17.61 -8.28
C MET A 129 5.63 -17.47 -6.84
N VAL A 130 5.05 -18.53 -6.30
CA VAL A 130 4.65 -18.68 -4.89
C VAL A 130 5.10 -20.07 -4.48
N PRO A 131 5.71 -20.26 -3.30
CA PRO A 131 6.18 -21.58 -2.90
C PRO A 131 5.01 -22.54 -2.71
N ASP A 132 5.07 -23.72 -3.35
CA ASP A 132 3.97 -24.69 -3.30
C ASP A 132 3.76 -25.29 -1.90
N ASP A 133 4.80 -25.29 -1.06
CA ASP A 133 4.71 -25.76 0.33
C ASP A 133 4.30 -24.66 1.34
N LEU A 134 3.92 -23.46 0.88
CA LEU A 134 3.28 -22.41 1.68
C LEU A 134 1.76 -22.67 1.82
N ASP A 135 1.39 -23.89 2.15
CA ASP A 135 0.01 -24.40 2.13
C ASP A 135 -0.66 -24.38 3.52
N SER A 136 0.04 -23.88 4.54
CA SER A 136 -0.37 -23.97 5.94
C SER A 136 0.24 -22.85 6.79
N PHE A 137 -0.40 -22.52 7.92
CA PHE A 137 0.10 -21.50 8.84
C PHE A 137 1.44 -21.89 9.45
N ASP A 138 1.71 -23.18 9.67
CA ASP A 138 3.03 -23.64 10.11
C ASP A 138 4.11 -23.50 9.03
N ALA A 139 3.77 -23.66 7.74
CA ALA A 139 4.71 -23.44 6.65
C ALA A 139 5.22 -21.99 6.60
N VAL A 140 4.44 -21.00 7.05
CA VAL A 140 4.88 -19.60 7.14
C VAL A 140 6.18 -19.46 7.95
N LYS A 141 6.39 -20.28 8.99
CA LYS A 141 7.61 -20.25 9.83
C LYS A 141 8.88 -20.63 9.07
N LYS A 142 8.77 -21.39 7.98
CA LYS A 142 9.90 -21.73 7.11
C LYS A 142 10.41 -20.50 6.35
N TYR A 143 9.49 -19.60 6.00
CA TYR A 143 9.73 -18.47 5.11
C TYR A 143 9.92 -17.15 5.83
N ILE A 144 9.31 -16.98 7.00
CA ILE A 144 9.37 -15.78 7.82
C ILE A 144 10.06 -16.11 9.13
N THR A 145 11.36 -15.80 9.20
CA THR A 145 12.23 -16.14 10.34
C THR A 145 12.52 -14.95 11.27
N THR A 146 11.93 -13.79 10.99
CA THR A 146 12.14 -12.59 11.82
C THR A 146 11.67 -12.80 13.26
N THR A 147 12.48 -12.31 14.20
CA THR A 147 12.14 -12.28 15.64
C THR A 147 11.46 -10.97 16.06
N ALA A 148 11.36 -10.00 15.14
CA ALA A 148 10.73 -8.72 15.39
C ALA A 148 9.25 -8.90 15.77
N LYS A 149 8.76 -8.02 16.65
CA LYS A 149 7.33 -7.95 16.97
C LYS A 149 6.61 -7.16 15.90
N LEU A 150 5.73 -7.85 15.20
CA LEU A 150 4.91 -7.34 14.11
C LEU A 150 3.65 -6.66 14.67
N PRO A 151 3.21 -5.55 14.05
CA PRO A 151 1.90 -4.96 14.32
C PRO A 151 0.80 -5.90 13.81
N VAL A 152 -0.10 -6.34 14.69
CA VAL A 152 -1.22 -7.23 14.36
C VAL A 152 -2.51 -6.58 14.83
N ILE A 153 -3.47 -6.42 13.92
CA ILE A 153 -4.76 -5.82 14.22
C ILE A 153 -5.63 -6.84 14.96
N VAL A 154 -6.28 -6.39 16.03
CA VAL A 154 -7.32 -7.12 16.74
C VAL A 154 -8.67 -6.71 16.18
N SER A 155 -9.30 -7.60 15.42
CA SER A 155 -10.64 -7.37 14.87
C SER A 155 -11.64 -7.22 16.03
N GLY A 156 -12.64 -6.35 15.90
CA GLY A 156 -13.56 -6.01 17.01
C GLY A 156 -13.22 -4.71 17.72
N THR A 157 -11.94 -4.42 17.92
CA THR A 157 -11.49 -3.22 18.64
C THR A 157 -10.69 -2.25 17.78
N ARG A 158 -10.21 -2.72 16.61
CA ARG A 158 -9.24 -2.02 15.74
C ARG A 158 -7.93 -1.66 16.45
N ALA A 159 -7.69 -2.23 17.63
CA ALA A 159 -6.44 -2.04 18.34
C ALA A 159 -5.31 -2.82 17.66
N GLU A 160 -4.08 -2.33 17.81
CA GLU A 160 -2.88 -3.04 17.36
C GLU A 160 -2.21 -3.71 18.56
N GLU A 161 -1.90 -5.00 18.41
CA GLU A 161 -1.01 -5.73 19.31
C GLU A 161 0.32 -6.03 18.61
N ARG A 162 1.43 -5.80 19.31
CA ARG A 162 2.76 -6.19 18.81
C ARG A 162 3.11 -7.62 19.24
N MET A 163 3.23 -8.55 18.30
CA MET A 163 3.59 -9.94 18.58
C MET A 163 4.55 -10.56 17.56
N SER A 164 5.27 -11.60 17.96
CA SER A 164 6.13 -12.35 17.04
C SER A 164 5.30 -13.22 16.09
N ILE A 165 5.85 -13.51 14.91
CA ILE A 165 5.23 -14.42 13.95
C ILE A 165 4.93 -15.79 14.58
N THR A 166 5.82 -16.31 15.43
CA THR A 166 5.62 -17.59 16.13
C THR A 166 4.40 -17.56 17.06
N LYS A 167 4.20 -16.46 17.82
CA LYS A 167 3.01 -16.30 18.68
C LYS A 167 1.74 -16.23 17.83
N LEU A 168 1.78 -15.50 16.71
CA LEU A 168 0.65 -15.38 15.80
C LEU A 168 0.27 -16.74 15.20
N ILE A 169 1.23 -17.50 14.65
CA ILE A 169 0.95 -18.84 14.11
C ILE A 169 0.38 -19.79 15.18
N LYS A 170 0.87 -19.72 16.42
CA LYS A 170 0.28 -20.49 17.53
C LYS A 170 -1.19 -20.13 17.77
N ALA A 171 -1.56 -18.86 17.62
CA ALA A 171 -2.94 -18.42 17.72
C ALA A 171 -3.80 -18.96 16.56
N PHE A 172 -3.29 -18.98 15.32
CA PHE A 172 -3.95 -19.63 14.17
C PHE A 172 -4.21 -21.13 14.42
N ASN A 173 -3.24 -21.83 14.99
CA ASN A 173 -3.37 -23.26 15.30
C ASN A 173 -4.28 -23.55 16.52
N THR A 174 -4.75 -22.51 17.22
CA THR A 174 -5.71 -22.68 18.32
C THR A 174 -7.12 -22.85 17.73
N PRO A 175 -7.91 -23.87 18.14
CA PRO A 175 -9.28 -24.07 17.66
C PRO A 175 -10.11 -22.79 17.78
N LYS A 176 -10.91 -22.46 16.76
CA LYS A 176 -11.66 -21.20 16.64
C LYS A 176 -12.37 -20.78 17.93
N GLN A 177 -13.08 -21.72 18.57
CA GLN A 177 -13.87 -21.48 19.79
C GLN A 177 -13.01 -21.16 21.03
N LYS A 178 -11.70 -21.39 20.97
CA LYS A 178 -10.73 -21.16 22.05
C LYS A 178 -9.80 -19.97 21.76
N ARG A 179 -9.93 -19.30 20.61
CA ARG A 179 -9.12 -18.12 20.29
C ARG A 179 -9.52 -16.97 21.20
N SER A 180 -8.53 -16.27 21.74
CA SER A 180 -8.76 -15.11 22.62
C SER A 180 -9.18 -13.85 21.86
N ALA A 181 -8.87 -13.80 20.56
CA ALA A 181 -9.14 -12.68 19.68
C ALA A 181 -9.09 -13.13 18.22
N ILE A 182 -9.62 -12.30 17.32
CA ILE A 182 -9.50 -12.46 15.86
C ILE A 182 -8.37 -11.55 15.38
N TYR A 183 -7.24 -12.17 14.99
CA TYR A 183 -6.04 -11.44 14.57
C TYR A 183 -5.97 -11.26 13.06
N ASN A 184 -5.50 -10.10 12.64
CA ASN A 184 -5.32 -9.72 11.24
C ASN A 184 -3.97 -9.01 11.04
N LEU A 185 -3.03 -9.67 10.37
CA LEU A 185 -1.75 -9.11 9.96
C LEU A 185 -1.84 -8.71 8.48
N LEU A 186 -1.78 -7.42 8.20
CA LEU A 186 -1.92 -6.88 6.82
C LEU A 186 -0.61 -6.32 6.23
N SER A 187 0.37 -5.99 7.07
CA SER A 187 1.48 -5.10 6.68
C SER A 187 2.86 -5.73 6.84
N LEU A 188 2.97 -7.07 6.72
CA LEU A 188 4.28 -7.73 6.75
C LEU A 188 4.93 -7.66 5.37
N GLU A 189 5.67 -6.57 5.13
CA GLU A 189 6.56 -6.41 3.98
C GLU A 189 7.74 -7.38 4.11
N PHE A 190 8.00 -8.20 3.08
CA PHE A 190 9.03 -9.25 3.17
C PHE A 190 10.22 -9.11 2.21
N ASP A 191 10.25 -8.13 1.28
CA ASP A 191 11.46 -7.86 0.49
C ASP A 191 12.60 -7.27 1.35
N SER A 192 12.27 -6.66 2.49
CA SER A 192 13.25 -6.15 3.47
C SER A 192 13.71 -7.18 4.51
N LEU A 193 13.05 -8.35 4.61
CA LEU A 193 13.31 -9.33 5.69
C LEU A 193 14.48 -10.29 5.41
N GLY A 194 15.10 -10.22 4.22
CA GLY A 194 16.25 -11.06 3.84
C GLY A 194 15.84 -12.34 3.12
N GLN A 195 16.64 -13.41 3.26
CA GLN A 195 16.42 -14.72 2.63
C GLN A 195 15.14 -15.39 3.16
N GLY A 196 14.46 -16.21 2.34
CA GLY A 196 13.21 -16.88 2.72
C GLY A 196 12.11 -16.66 1.68
N LEU A 197 10.98 -16.08 2.09
CA LEU A 197 9.85 -15.84 1.15
C LEU A 197 10.28 -14.98 -0.04
N ARG A 198 11.14 -13.99 0.20
CA ARG A 198 11.67 -13.09 -0.82
C ARG A 198 12.28 -13.81 -2.02
N ASP A 199 13.09 -14.84 -1.75
CA ASP A 199 13.84 -15.55 -2.81
C ASP A 199 12.96 -16.59 -3.52
N ALA A 200 11.92 -17.08 -2.83
CA ALA A 200 10.99 -18.08 -3.35
C ALA A 200 9.73 -17.48 -3.99
N PHE A 201 9.54 -16.16 -3.88
CA PHE A 201 8.43 -15.43 -4.45
C PHE A 201 8.87 -14.58 -5.65
N SER A 202 7.96 -14.39 -6.60
CA SER A 202 8.16 -13.43 -7.68
C SER A 202 6.85 -12.71 -7.98
N VAL A 203 6.89 -11.39 -7.94
CA VAL A 203 5.77 -10.50 -8.27
C VAL A 203 5.23 -10.82 -9.67
N PRO A 204 3.90 -10.76 -9.94
CA PRO A 204 3.37 -10.99 -11.30
C PRO A 204 4.08 -10.18 -12.38
N GLU A 205 4.24 -10.77 -13.56
CA GLU A 205 4.91 -10.13 -14.70
C GLU A 205 4.23 -8.82 -15.11
N PHE A 206 2.90 -8.79 -15.12
CA PHE A 206 2.13 -7.58 -15.40
C PHE A 206 2.57 -6.41 -14.51
N VAL A 207 2.72 -6.64 -13.21
CA VAL A 207 3.13 -5.64 -12.22
C VAL A 207 4.56 -5.20 -12.48
N ARG A 208 5.48 -6.14 -12.72
CA ARG A 208 6.89 -5.83 -13.05
C ARG A 208 7.02 -4.93 -14.28
N ARG A 209 6.15 -5.11 -15.27
CA ARG A 209 6.11 -4.31 -16.51
C ARG A 209 5.45 -2.95 -16.33
N LYS A 210 4.37 -2.86 -15.56
CA LYS A 210 3.56 -1.64 -15.40
C LYS A 210 4.06 -0.70 -14.30
N SER A 211 4.74 -1.22 -13.28
CA SER A 211 5.13 -0.40 -12.14
C SER A 211 6.14 0.68 -12.49
N MET A 212 5.81 1.94 -12.18
CA MET A 212 6.73 3.08 -12.30
C MET A 212 8.00 2.89 -11.46
N ILE A 213 7.90 2.25 -10.29
CA ILE A 213 9.04 1.95 -9.42
C ILE A 213 9.97 0.93 -10.08
N ASN A 214 9.43 -0.13 -10.72
CA ASN A 214 10.26 -1.11 -11.42
C ASN A 214 10.91 -0.50 -12.67
N LYS A 215 10.17 0.30 -13.45
CA LYS A 215 10.72 1.05 -14.60
C LYS A 215 11.87 1.97 -14.17
N LEU A 216 11.67 2.73 -13.10
CA LEU A 216 12.71 3.60 -12.54
C LEU A 216 13.93 2.77 -12.11
N LYS A 217 13.75 1.69 -11.36
CA LYS A 217 14.86 0.81 -10.94
C LYS A 217 15.65 0.30 -12.14
N ALA A 218 14.97 -0.16 -13.20
CA ALA A 218 15.62 -0.64 -14.42
C ALA A 218 16.44 0.47 -15.09
N LYS A 219 15.87 1.68 -15.22
CA LYS A 219 16.57 2.82 -15.82
C LYS A 219 17.78 3.27 -15.02
N LEU A 220 17.68 3.34 -13.69
CA LEU A 220 18.80 3.68 -12.82
C LEU A 220 19.91 2.61 -12.91
N THR A 221 19.55 1.33 -12.96
CA THR A 221 20.49 0.22 -13.13
C THR A 221 21.24 0.32 -14.46
N GLN A 222 20.52 0.60 -15.56
CA GLN A 222 21.12 0.84 -16.87
C GLN A 222 22.14 1.99 -16.82
N LYS A 223 21.78 3.14 -16.21
CA LYS A 223 22.70 4.29 -16.08
C LYS A 223 23.94 3.93 -15.27
N ILE A 224 23.84 3.09 -14.25
CA ILE A 224 25.00 2.60 -13.48
C ILE A 224 25.92 1.75 -14.37
N GLN A 225 25.37 0.86 -15.20
CA GLN A 225 26.16 0.03 -16.13
C GLN A 225 26.88 0.88 -17.19
N GLU A 226 26.22 1.92 -17.71
CA GLU A 226 26.82 2.88 -18.63
C GLU A 226 27.98 3.64 -17.97
N ILE A 227 27.82 4.07 -16.71
CA ILE A 227 28.89 4.72 -15.94
C ILE A 227 30.07 3.77 -15.71
N GLN A 228 29.81 2.50 -15.35
CA GLN A 228 30.85 1.49 -15.17
C GLN A 228 31.68 1.31 -16.46
N THR A 229 31.01 1.23 -17.61
CA THR A 229 31.67 1.11 -18.92
C THR A 229 32.54 2.34 -19.23
N LYS A 230 32.06 3.56 -18.95
CA LYS A 230 32.84 4.80 -19.15
C LYS A 230 34.08 4.87 -18.25
N MET A 231 33.97 4.41 -17.00
CA MET A 231 35.09 4.38 -16.06
C MET A 231 36.19 3.39 -16.48
N GLU A 232 35.82 2.28 -17.14
CA GLU A 232 36.77 1.33 -17.73
C GLU A 232 37.53 1.95 -18.91
N ASN A 233 36.90 2.85 -19.67
CA ASN A 233 37.46 3.52 -20.84
C ASN A 233 38.32 4.77 -20.53
N GLY A 234 38.50 5.13 -19.26
CA GLY A 234 39.48 6.15 -18.83
C GLY A 234 38.94 7.55 -18.54
N ASP A 235 37.62 7.77 -18.55
CA ASP A 235 36.98 9.05 -18.23
C ASP A 235 37.14 9.44 -16.75
N GLU A 236 36.92 10.73 -16.44
CA GLU A 236 37.05 11.34 -15.10
C GLU A 236 36.42 10.50 -13.96
N LYS A 237 37.26 9.70 -13.30
CA LYS A 237 36.81 8.61 -12.42
C LYS A 237 36.08 9.06 -11.17
N GLU A 238 36.32 10.29 -10.68
CA GLU A 238 35.79 10.70 -9.37
C GLU A 238 34.36 11.26 -9.45
N GLU A 239 34.04 12.05 -10.48
CA GLU A 239 32.67 12.50 -10.73
C GLU A 239 31.75 11.31 -11.06
N LEU A 240 32.22 10.42 -11.93
CA LEU A 240 31.49 9.21 -12.32
C LEU A 240 31.19 8.30 -11.12
N LYS A 241 32.15 8.09 -10.21
CA LYS A 241 31.92 7.35 -8.95
C LYS A 241 30.88 8.03 -8.07
N THR A 242 30.93 9.35 -7.94
CA THR A 242 29.96 10.11 -7.14
C THR A 242 28.55 9.93 -7.70
N LYS A 243 28.40 10.04 -9.01
CA LYS A 243 27.13 9.81 -9.72
C LYS A 243 26.64 8.37 -9.56
N GLN A 244 27.53 7.38 -9.72
CA GLN A 244 27.22 5.96 -9.50
C GLN A 244 26.70 5.71 -8.08
N SER A 245 27.40 6.22 -7.07
CA SER A 245 27.04 6.09 -5.66
C SER A 245 25.65 6.69 -5.37
N ARG A 246 25.36 7.87 -5.93
CA ARG A 246 24.05 8.51 -5.80
C ARG A 246 22.93 7.70 -6.45
N LEU A 247 23.14 7.17 -7.66
CA LEU A 247 22.16 6.31 -8.33
C LEU A 247 21.95 5.00 -7.56
N GLN A 248 23.02 4.40 -7.04
CA GLN A 248 22.95 3.19 -6.22
C GLN A 248 22.15 3.46 -4.94
N THR A 249 22.40 4.60 -4.28
CA THR A 249 21.63 5.02 -3.10
C THR A 249 20.13 5.13 -3.41
N GLN A 250 19.76 5.68 -4.58
CA GLN A 250 18.36 5.72 -4.99
C GLN A 250 17.79 4.30 -5.14
N ILE A 251 18.48 3.41 -5.85
CA ILE A 251 18.04 2.01 -6.02
C ILE A 251 17.85 1.31 -4.68
N ASP A 252 18.81 1.45 -3.77
CA ASP A 252 18.81 0.78 -2.47
C ASP A 252 17.70 1.29 -1.54
N THR A 253 17.25 2.52 -1.75
CA THR A 253 16.24 3.19 -0.92
C THR A 253 14.89 3.38 -1.62
N LEU A 254 14.70 2.78 -2.80
CA LEU A 254 13.41 2.76 -3.49
C LEU A 254 12.31 2.22 -2.56
N PRO A 255 11.09 2.79 -2.63
CA PRO A 255 9.96 2.29 -1.85
C PRO A 255 9.67 0.80 -2.14
N LYS A 256 9.50 0.01 -1.07
CA LYS A 256 9.24 -1.43 -1.14
C LYS A 256 7.82 -1.72 -0.65
N TYR A 257 6.91 -1.86 -1.61
CA TYR A 257 5.49 -2.09 -1.34
C TYR A 257 4.90 -3.21 -2.21
N GLN A 258 5.74 -3.94 -2.95
CA GLN A 258 5.27 -4.97 -3.89
C GLN A 258 5.18 -6.36 -3.28
N MET A 259 5.58 -6.58 -2.02
CA MET A 259 5.73 -7.90 -1.43
C MET A 259 5.23 -7.91 0.02
N PHE A 260 3.93 -8.13 0.20
CA PHE A 260 3.29 -8.26 1.51
C PHE A 260 2.76 -9.67 1.74
N LEU A 261 3.05 -10.22 2.92
CA LEU A 261 2.39 -11.41 3.45
C LEU A 261 1.27 -10.97 4.40
N LEU A 262 0.06 -11.45 4.15
CA LEU A 262 -1.10 -11.18 5.00
C LEU A 262 -1.58 -12.49 5.62
N LEU A 263 -1.84 -12.46 6.92
CA LEU A 263 -2.39 -13.56 7.69
C LEU A 263 -3.63 -13.06 8.41
N SER A 264 -4.79 -13.58 8.05
CA SER A 264 -6.06 -13.10 8.59
C SER A 264 -6.90 -14.25 9.10
N MET A 265 -7.41 -14.12 10.32
CA MET A 265 -8.35 -15.10 10.86
C MET A 265 -9.75 -14.92 10.24
N GLU A 266 -10.52 -16.00 10.23
CA GLU A 266 -11.95 -15.95 9.95
C GLU A 266 -12.63 -14.91 10.85
N GLY A 267 -13.49 -14.09 10.24
CA GLY A 267 -14.18 -12.99 10.91
C GLY A 267 -13.42 -11.67 10.88
N SER A 268 -12.19 -11.62 10.34
CA SER A 268 -11.47 -10.35 10.16
C SER A 268 -12.18 -9.44 9.16
N PHE A 269 -12.21 -8.15 9.50
CA PHE A 269 -12.78 -7.08 8.69
C PHE A 269 -11.79 -5.92 8.62
N THR A 270 -11.48 -5.47 7.40
CA THR A 270 -10.71 -4.25 7.13
C THR A 270 -11.69 -3.23 6.58
N ASP A 271 -11.80 -2.08 7.26
CA ASP A 271 -12.76 -1.02 6.93
C ASP A 271 -12.43 -0.34 5.59
N ILE A 272 -13.34 0.54 5.15
CA ILE A 272 -13.27 1.25 3.86
C ILE A 272 -12.01 2.09 3.76
N HIS A 273 -11.29 1.93 2.64
CA HIS A 273 -10.08 2.67 2.31
C HIS A 273 -9.85 2.71 0.80
N VAL A 274 -8.96 3.61 0.39
CA VAL A 274 -8.21 3.49 -0.86
C VAL A 274 -6.78 3.15 -0.50
N ASP A 275 -6.13 2.30 -1.28
CA ASP A 275 -4.72 1.98 -1.08
C ASP A 275 -3.84 3.23 -1.21
N PHE A 276 -2.79 3.31 -0.40
CA PHE A 276 -1.95 4.49 -0.29
C PHE A 276 -1.44 5.01 -1.63
N SER A 277 -1.40 6.33 -1.77
CA SER A 277 -1.08 7.06 -3.00
C SER A 277 -1.87 6.57 -4.22
N ALA A 278 -3.11 6.11 -4.01
CA ALA A 278 -3.94 5.44 -5.02
C ALA A 278 -3.20 4.31 -5.75
N THR A 279 -2.34 3.55 -5.09
CA THR A 279 -1.64 2.46 -5.78
C THR A 279 -2.62 1.43 -6.36
N SER A 280 -2.24 0.81 -7.47
CA SER A 280 -2.89 -0.42 -7.91
C SER A 280 -2.41 -1.58 -7.05
N VAL A 281 -3.21 -2.64 -6.92
CA VAL A 281 -2.89 -3.80 -6.08
C VAL A 281 -3.07 -5.11 -6.84
N TYR A 282 -2.14 -6.04 -6.63
CA TYR A 282 -2.36 -7.45 -6.93
C TYR A 282 -2.53 -8.22 -5.62
N TYR A 283 -3.44 -9.18 -5.61
CA TYR A 283 -3.86 -9.86 -4.39
C TYR A 283 -4.10 -11.35 -4.66
N HIS A 284 -3.18 -12.21 -4.21
CA HIS A 284 -3.23 -13.65 -4.44
C HIS A 284 -3.54 -14.40 -3.15
N VAL A 285 -4.64 -15.15 -3.15
CA VAL A 285 -5.04 -15.98 -2.01
C VAL A 285 -4.32 -17.33 -2.13
N VAL A 286 -3.30 -17.52 -1.30
CA VAL A 286 -2.55 -18.78 -1.24
C VAL A 286 -3.38 -19.86 -0.53
N LYS A 287 -4.08 -19.47 0.54
CA LYS A 287 -4.99 -20.32 1.30
C LYS A 287 -6.20 -19.54 1.78
N GLY A 288 -7.37 -20.17 1.79
CA GLY A 288 -8.59 -19.62 2.37
C GLY A 288 -9.39 -18.78 1.38
N ARG A 289 -10.01 -17.69 1.86
CA ARG A 289 -10.95 -16.89 1.08
C ARG A 289 -11.05 -15.46 1.58
N LYS A 290 -11.14 -14.53 0.63
CA LYS A 290 -11.36 -13.10 0.87
C LYS A 290 -12.55 -12.60 0.07
N ILE A 291 -13.28 -11.65 0.63
CA ILE A 291 -14.36 -10.96 -0.07
C ILE A 291 -14.04 -9.47 0.00
N PHE A 292 -13.82 -8.88 -1.17
CA PHE A 292 -13.66 -7.45 -1.35
C PHE A 292 -15.03 -6.88 -1.74
N TYR A 293 -15.30 -5.65 -1.31
CA TYR A 293 -16.43 -4.86 -1.77
C TYR A 293 -15.83 -3.62 -2.38
N VAL A 294 -15.94 -3.48 -3.70
CA VAL A 294 -15.23 -2.46 -4.47
C VAL A 294 -16.23 -1.46 -5.05
N ALA A 295 -15.88 -0.19 -5.01
CA ALA A 295 -16.59 0.90 -5.67
C ALA A 295 -15.65 1.56 -6.69
N LYS A 296 -16.20 1.94 -7.85
CA LYS A 296 -15.40 2.60 -8.90
C LYS A 296 -14.85 3.94 -8.40
N PRO A 297 -13.63 4.32 -8.82
CA PRO A 297 -13.04 5.61 -8.52
C PRO A 297 -13.62 6.72 -9.40
N THR A 298 -14.93 6.92 -9.36
CA THR A 298 -15.57 8.10 -9.98
C THR A 298 -15.15 9.35 -9.22
N GLU A 299 -15.21 10.51 -9.88
CA GLU A 299 -14.93 11.79 -9.24
C GLU A 299 -15.77 11.99 -7.97
N GLU A 300 -17.06 11.62 -8.02
CA GLU A 300 -17.96 11.70 -6.88
C GLU A 300 -17.58 10.73 -5.74
N ASN A 301 -17.29 9.47 -6.06
CA ASN A 301 -16.92 8.49 -5.03
C ASN A 301 -15.61 8.86 -4.33
N LEU A 302 -14.63 9.38 -5.09
CA LEU A 302 -13.38 9.86 -4.52
C LEU A 302 -13.55 11.15 -3.71
N ARG A 303 -14.46 12.05 -4.12
CA ARG A 303 -14.82 13.24 -3.34
C ARG A 303 -15.44 12.85 -2.00
N ILE A 304 -16.42 11.96 -1.99
CA ILE A 304 -17.05 11.43 -0.77
C ILE A 304 -16.00 10.78 0.13
N TYR A 305 -15.14 9.92 -0.43
CA TYR A 305 -14.06 9.27 0.31
C TYR A 305 -13.07 10.28 0.92
N ALA A 306 -12.63 11.26 0.14
CA ALA A 306 -11.68 12.27 0.61
C ALA A 306 -12.29 13.14 1.72
N GLU A 307 -13.55 13.55 1.60
CA GLU A 307 -14.27 14.30 2.64
C GLU A 307 -14.42 13.48 3.92
N TYR A 308 -14.78 12.20 3.79
CA TYR A 308 -14.86 11.28 4.93
C TYR A 308 -13.51 11.14 5.64
N GLU A 309 -12.41 10.94 4.90
CA GLU A 309 -11.09 10.79 5.51
C GLU A 309 -10.56 12.08 6.15
N LYS A 310 -10.88 13.23 5.55
CA LYS A 310 -10.56 14.55 6.11
C LYS A 310 -11.41 14.92 7.32
N THR A 311 -12.50 14.21 7.59
CA THR A 311 -13.32 14.45 8.77
C THR A 311 -12.70 13.77 10.00
N PRO A 312 -12.41 14.50 11.09
CA PRO A 312 -11.90 13.90 12.32
C PRO A 312 -12.82 12.80 12.85
N LEU A 313 -12.25 11.69 13.36
CA LEU A 313 -13.03 10.54 13.85
C LEU A 313 -14.14 10.89 14.87
N LYS A 314 -13.95 11.95 15.67
CA LYS A 314 -14.94 12.41 16.66
C LYS A 314 -16.12 13.16 16.05
N GLU A 315 -15.96 13.63 14.82
CA GLU A 315 -16.94 14.40 14.04
C GLU A 315 -17.59 13.54 12.95
N ARG A 316 -17.12 12.30 12.76
CA ARG A 316 -17.75 11.34 11.83
C ARG A 316 -19.04 10.81 12.46
N GLU A 317 -20.18 11.28 11.94
CA GLU A 317 -21.51 10.87 12.41
C GLU A 317 -22.00 9.57 11.74
N GLU A 318 -21.69 9.40 10.46
CA GLU A 318 -22.14 8.27 9.63
C GLU A 318 -20.96 7.44 9.12
N TRP A 319 -21.18 6.14 8.88
CA TRP A 319 -20.21 5.30 8.22
C TRP A 319 -20.33 5.46 6.70
N ILE A 320 -19.22 5.77 6.01
CA ILE A 320 -19.22 5.98 4.54
C ILE A 320 -19.80 4.81 3.74
N GLY A 321 -19.75 3.58 4.27
CA GLY A 321 -20.36 2.42 3.63
C GLY A 321 -21.87 2.57 3.41
N GLU A 322 -22.55 3.30 4.30
CA GLU A 322 -23.96 3.66 4.16
C GLU A 322 -24.15 4.77 3.11
N THR A 323 -23.34 5.83 3.13
CA THR A 323 -23.40 6.90 2.12
C THR A 323 -23.21 6.35 0.70
N MET A 324 -22.37 5.33 0.57
CA MET A 324 -22.05 4.67 -0.70
C MET A 324 -22.80 3.33 -0.90
N THR A 325 -23.96 3.13 -0.26
CA THR A 325 -24.66 1.82 -0.22
C THR A 325 -24.85 1.18 -1.60
N THR A 326 -25.11 1.98 -2.64
CA THR A 326 -25.36 1.51 -4.02
C THR A 326 -24.08 1.25 -4.82
N GLU A 327 -22.92 1.66 -4.32
CA GLU A 327 -21.66 1.64 -5.07
C GLU A 327 -20.92 0.31 -4.94
N TRP A 328 -21.30 -0.56 -4.02
CA TRP A 328 -20.51 -1.73 -3.66
C TRP A 328 -20.77 -2.93 -4.58
N GLN A 329 -19.72 -3.37 -5.28
CA GLN A 329 -19.69 -4.66 -5.95
C GLN A 329 -18.88 -5.68 -5.15
N ARG A 330 -19.53 -6.78 -4.76
CA ARG A 330 -18.88 -7.92 -4.11
C ARG A 330 -17.97 -8.68 -5.09
N LEU A 331 -16.70 -8.83 -4.69
CA LEU A 331 -15.66 -9.60 -5.35
C LEU A 331 -15.15 -10.70 -4.40
N GLU A 332 -15.51 -11.95 -4.68
CA GLU A 332 -14.99 -13.08 -3.92
C GLU A 332 -13.71 -13.61 -4.57
N ILE A 333 -12.65 -13.71 -3.78
CA ILE A 333 -11.33 -14.22 -4.18
C ILE A 333 -11.07 -15.49 -3.37
N LYS A 334 -11.08 -16.63 -4.07
CA LYS A 334 -10.87 -17.96 -3.49
C LYS A 334 -9.40 -18.37 -3.58
N GLU A 335 -9.06 -19.42 -2.84
CA GLU A 335 -7.77 -20.08 -2.91
C GLU A 335 -7.29 -20.31 -4.36
N GLY A 336 -6.04 -19.96 -4.63
CA GLY A 336 -5.40 -20.06 -5.95
C GLY A 336 -5.68 -18.90 -6.90
N GLN A 337 -6.69 -18.07 -6.62
CA GLN A 337 -7.06 -16.94 -7.47
C GLN A 337 -6.20 -15.70 -7.19
N THR A 338 -6.13 -14.81 -8.18
CA THR A 338 -5.44 -13.51 -8.06
C THR A 338 -6.37 -12.39 -8.54
N ALA A 339 -6.63 -11.41 -7.68
CA ALA A 339 -7.25 -10.17 -8.10
C ALA A 339 -6.19 -9.15 -8.54
N MET A 340 -6.47 -8.39 -9.59
CA MET A 340 -5.72 -7.23 -10.04
C MET A 340 -6.68 -6.04 -10.02
N ILE A 341 -6.44 -5.09 -9.13
CA ILE A 341 -7.32 -3.95 -8.88
C ILE A 341 -6.58 -2.67 -9.29
N PRO A 342 -7.15 -1.87 -10.21
CA PRO A 342 -6.57 -0.60 -10.62
C PRO A 342 -6.52 0.46 -9.51
N SER A 343 -5.85 1.56 -9.81
CA SER A 343 -5.73 2.73 -8.94
C SER A 343 -7.09 3.25 -8.47
N GLY A 344 -7.14 3.74 -7.23
CA GLY A 344 -8.25 4.54 -6.72
C GLY A 344 -9.50 3.79 -6.27
N PHE A 345 -9.65 2.50 -6.57
CA PHE A 345 -10.83 1.74 -6.17
C PHE A 345 -11.04 1.81 -4.64
N VAL A 346 -12.15 2.41 -4.23
CA VAL A 346 -12.56 2.46 -2.83
C VAL A 346 -13.03 1.07 -2.45
N HIS A 347 -12.51 0.52 -1.36
CA HIS A 347 -12.84 -0.86 -1.00
C HIS A 347 -12.73 -1.15 0.49
N PHE A 348 -13.40 -2.24 0.89
CA PHE A 348 -13.24 -2.87 2.21
C PHE A 348 -13.24 -4.38 2.07
N VAL A 349 -12.77 -5.09 3.11
CA VAL A 349 -12.45 -6.52 3.00
C VAL A 349 -13.01 -7.31 4.18
N PHE A 350 -13.73 -8.38 3.86
CA PHE A 350 -14.17 -9.39 4.80
C PHE A 350 -13.43 -10.71 4.58
N THR A 351 -13.06 -11.38 5.68
CA THR A 351 -12.34 -12.66 5.69
C THR A 351 -13.25 -13.77 6.23
N PRO A 352 -13.97 -14.50 5.36
CA PRO A 352 -14.85 -15.59 5.79
C PRO A 352 -14.11 -16.85 6.26
N GLU A 353 -12.82 -17.01 5.95
CA GLU A 353 -12.02 -18.18 6.28
C GLU A 353 -10.60 -17.74 6.68
N ASP A 354 -9.97 -18.48 7.61
CA ASP A 354 -8.55 -18.26 7.93
C ASP A 354 -7.72 -18.29 6.63
N SER A 355 -6.99 -17.21 6.37
CA SER A 355 -6.38 -16.98 5.07
C SER A 355 -4.89 -16.66 5.14
N ILE A 356 -4.16 -17.15 4.14
CA ILE A 356 -2.80 -16.76 3.79
C ILE A 356 -2.87 -16.08 2.44
N VAL A 357 -2.38 -14.84 2.35
CA VAL A 357 -2.40 -14.06 1.12
C VAL A 357 -1.02 -13.46 0.88
N ILE A 358 -0.61 -13.44 -0.38
CA ILE A 358 0.48 -12.58 -0.84
C ILE A 358 -0.10 -11.49 -1.74
N GLY A 359 0.26 -10.24 -1.48
CA GLY A 359 -0.17 -9.11 -2.29
C GLY A 359 0.90 -8.04 -2.41
N GLY A 360 0.59 -6.99 -3.15
CA GLY A 360 1.50 -5.87 -3.28
C GLY A 360 0.93 -4.73 -4.09
N ASN A 361 1.44 -3.55 -3.79
CA ASN A 361 1.04 -2.27 -4.32
C ASN A 361 2.06 -1.75 -5.34
N TYR A 362 1.57 -1.07 -6.37
CA TYR A 362 2.42 -0.49 -7.41
C TYR A 362 1.77 0.75 -8.04
N LEU A 363 2.63 1.73 -8.36
CA LEU A 363 2.24 2.93 -9.11
C LEU A 363 2.25 2.64 -10.61
N VAL A 364 1.27 3.17 -11.33
CA VAL A 364 1.03 2.96 -12.76
C VAL A 364 0.93 4.32 -13.44
N GLU A 365 1.52 4.46 -14.63
CA GLU A 365 1.61 5.74 -15.36
C GLU A 365 0.23 6.27 -15.77
N GLU A 366 -0.66 5.37 -16.20
CA GLU A 366 -2.01 5.69 -16.64
C GLU A 366 -2.87 6.35 -15.56
N TYR A 367 -2.49 6.21 -14.29
CA TYR A 367 -3.20 6.74 -13.13
C TYR A 367 -2.44 7.86 -12.41
N LEU A 368 -1.46 8.47 -13.08
CA LEU A 368 -0.55 9.43 -12.46
C LEU A 368 -1.25 10.57 -11.72
N GLU A 369 -2.25 11.20 -12.35
CA GLU A 369 -2.97 12.33 -11.75
C GLU A 369 -3.71 11.93 -10.48
N GLN A 370 -4.49 10.85 -10.51
CA GLN A 370 -5.19 10.32 -9.34
C GLN A 370 -4.23 9.94 -8.20
N GLN A 371 -3.08 9.33 -8.53
CA GLN A 371 -2.04 9.00 -7.55
C GLN A 371 -1.47 10.26 -6.86
N PHE A 372 -1.33 11.37 -7.59
CA PHE A 372 -0.96 12.65 -6.98
C PHE A 372 -2.06 13.21 -6.07
N GLU A 373 -3.30 13.22 -6.56
CA GLU A 373 -4.44 13.78 -5.83
C GLU A 373 -4.65 13.10 -4.49
N LEU A 374 -4.69 11.76 -4.46
CA LEU A 374 -4.86 11.04 -3.20
C LEU A 374 -3.63 11.12 -2.30
N THR A 375 -2.42 11.24 -2.84
CA THR A 375 -1.24 11.51 -2.00
C THR A 375 -1.38 12.85 -1.27
N VAL A 376 -1.89 13.89 -1.94
CA VAL A 376 -2.14 15.20 -1.29
C VAL A 376 -3.23 15.09 -0.22
N VAL A 377 -4.32 14.37 -0.50
CA VAL A 377 -5.38 14.09 0.49
C VAL A 377 -4.81 13.37 1.72
N GLU A 378 -4.01 12.32 1.52
CA GLU A 378 -3.37 11.58 2.61
C GLU A 378 -2.45 12.48 3.45
N GLU A 379 -1.67 13.36 2.82
CA GLU A 379 -0.80 14.29 3.54
C GLU A 379 -1.59 15.29 4.40
N GLU A 380 -2.76 15.73 3.93
CA GLU A 380 -3.70 16.52 4.73
C GLU A 380 -4.25 15.72 5.91
N CYS A 381 -4.70 14.49 5.67
CA CYS A 381 -5.21 13.58 6.69
C CYS A 381 -4.17 13.28 7.79
N VAL A 382 -2.89 13.16 7.41
CA VAL A 382 -1.79 13.01 8.38
C VAL A 382 -1.61 14.26 9.24
N LYS A 383 -1.78 15.47 8.71
CA LYS A 383 -1.67 16.72 9.49
C LYS A 383 -2.75 16.83 10.56
N ILE A 384 -3.95 16.28 10.29
CA ILE A 384 -5.08 16.29 11.21
C ILE A 384 -5.24 14.99 12.01
N ASN A 385 -4.32 14.03 11.83
CA ASN A 385 -4.27 12.73 12.52
C ASN A 385 -5.48 11.81 12.25
N THR A 386 -6.09 11.88 11.07
CA THR A 386 -7.10 10.89 10.63
C THR A 386 -6.45 9.68 9.97
N ILE A 387 -5.31 9.87 9.31
CA ILE A 387 -4.45 8.82 8.77
C ILE A 387 -3.09 8.84 9.48
N GLN A 388 -2.53 7.66 9.75
CA GLN A 388 -1.18 7.55 10.29
C GLN A 388 -0.14 7.65 9.17
N ARG A 389 0.97 8.37 9.40
CA ARG A 389 2.05 8.52 8.39
C ARG A 389 2.57 7.19 7.84
N GLY A 390 2.67 6.16 8.67
CA GLY A 390 3.15 4.83 8.25
C GLY A 390 2.18 4.09 7.31
N HIS A 391 0.98 4.61 7.09
CA HIS A 391 0.02 4.09 6.12
C HIS A 391 0.09 4.79 4.76
N MET A 392 1.03 5.73 4.58
CA MET A 392 1.28 6.37 3.27
C MET A 392 2.37 5.63 2.49
N LEU A 393 2.44 5.89 1.18
CA LEU A 393 3.59 5.49 0.37
C LEU A 393 4.80 6.38 0.72
N GLU A 394 5.68 5.87 1.57
CA GLU A 394 6.92 6.56 1.91
C GLU A 394 7.86 6.63 0.70
N GLY A 395 8.28 7.84 0.33
CA GLY A 395 9.10 8.09 -0.84
C GLY A 395 8.35 8.33 -2.14
N PHE A 396 7.02 8.56 -2.11
CA PHE A 396 6.24 8.91 -3.30
C PHE A 396 6.86 10.07 -4.09
N TRP A 397 7.08 11.23 -3.44
CA TRP A 397 7.66 12.40 -4.10
C TRP A 397 9.10 12.15 -4.55
N ASP A 398 9.89 11.39 -3.80
CA ASP A 398 11.25 10.99 -4.19
C ASP A 398 11.23 10.22 -5.53
N VAL A 399 10.31 9.25 -5.66
CA VAL A 399 10.07 8.50 -6.89
C VAL A 399 9.64 9.43 -8.02
N MET A 400 8.68 10.33 -7.80
CA MET A 400 8.18 11.21 -8.87
C MET A 400 9.24 12.19 -9.39
N PHE A 401 10.07 12.77 -8.52
CA PHE A 401 11.21 13.59 -8.96
C PHE A 401 12.24 12.75 -9.72
N SER A 402 12.56 11.54 -9.24
CA SER A 402 13.53 10.69 -9.92
C SER A 402 13.03 10.16 -11.26
N TYR A 403 11.75 9.80 -11.34
CA TYR A 403 11.07 9.43 -12.58
C TYR A 403 11.14 10.56 -13.60
N THR A 404 10.81 11.77 -13.17
CA THR A 404 10.85 12.98 -13.99
C THR A 404 12.26 13.22 -14.55
N GLN A 405 13.29 13.20 -13.69
CA GLN A 405 14.67 13.43 -14.10
C GLN A 405 15.23 12.32 -15.00
N ASN A 406 14.95 11.06 -14.67
CA ASN A 406 15.69 9.94 -15.24
C ASN A 406 15.01 9.26 -16.42
N ILE A 407 13.70 9.45 -16.57
CA ILE A 407 12.87 8.85 -17.62
C ILE A 407 12.19 9.95 -18.44
N LEU A 408 11.29 10.71 -17.83
CA LEU A 408 10.39 11.61 -18.57
C LEU A 408 11.12 12.72 -19.33
N ILE A 409 12.01 13.47 -18.67
CA ILE A 409 12.78 14.55 -19.32
C ILE A 409 13.60 14.00 -20.50
N PRO A 410 14.44 12.95 -20.33
CA PRO A 410 15.17 12.36 -21.45
C PRO A 410 14.27 11.87 -22.60
N GLU A 411 13.09 11.31 -22.32
CA GLU A 411 12.17 10.85 -23.36
C GLU A 411 11.54 12.02 -24.13
N LEU A 412 11.15 13.10 -23.43
CA LEU A 412 10.67 14.33 -24.05
C LEU A 412 11.75 15.01 -24.90
N GLU A 413 13.01 15.04 -24.43
CA GLU A 413 14.16 15.55 -25.20
C GLU A 413 14.39 14.75 -26.49
N ASN A 414 14.12 13.45 -26.47
CA ASN A 414 14.21 12.57 -27.64
C ASN A 414 12.98 12.66 -28.57
N GLY A 415 12.01 13.52 -28.26
CA GLY A 415 10.83 13.74 -29.11
C GLY A 415 9.68 12.76 -28.89
N GLU A 416 9.59 12.09 -27.74
CA GLU A 416 8.46 11.20 -27.42
C GLU A 416 7.17 11.99 -27.15
N HIS A 417 6.46 12.33 -28.22
CA HIS A 417 5.28 13.19 -28.16
C HIS A 417 4.09 12.60 -27.40
N GLY A 418 4.10 11.29 -27.09
CA GLY A 418 3.06 10.65 -26.27
C GLY A 418 3.10 11.05 -24.79
N LEU A 419 4.18 11.71 -24.33
CA LEU A 419 4.44 11.94 -22.91
C LEU A 419 4.15 13.37 -22.43
N PHE A 420 3.70 14.28 -23.31
CA PHE A 420 3.42 15.66 -22.92
C PHE A 420 2.35 15.76 -21.84
N GLU A 421 1.31 14.90 -21.88
CA GLU A 421 0.29 14.90 -20.85
C GLU A 421 0.85 14.50 -19.48
N MET A 422 1.67 13.45 -19.44
CA MET A 422 2.42 13.09 -18.23
C MET A 422 3.30 14.25 -17.75
N GLY A 423 3.94 14.97 -18.68
CA GLY A 423 4.72 16.18 -18.41
C GLY A 423 3.90 17.29 -17.76
N ARG A 424 2.70 17.58 -18.28
CA ARG A 424 1.78 18.56 -17.70
C ARG A 424 1.33 18.17 -16.31
N ILE A 425 0.95 16.90 -16.09
CA ILE A 425 0.57 16.38 -14.78
C ILE A 425 1.75 16.51 -13.79
N MET A 426 2.95 16.08 -14.16
CA MET A 426 4.14 16.24 -13.32
C MET A 426 4.42 17.71 -12.99
N GLN A 427 4.30 18.63 -13.96
CA GLN A 427 4.48 20.07 -13.75
C GLN A 427 3.40 20.67 -12.82
N LYS A 428 2.16 20.21 -12.94
CA LYS A 428 1.02 20.60 -12.08
C LYS A 428 1.32 20.27 -10.62
N TYR A 429 1.78 19.05 -10.32
CA TYR A 429 1.90 18.57 -8.93
C TYR A 429 3.29 18.70 -8.30
N LEU A 430 4.39 18.59 -9.06
CA LEU A 430 5.73 18.69 -8.46
C LEU A 430 6.07 20.13 -8.09
N LYS A 431 6.57 20.32 -6.87
CA LYS A 431 6.92 21.64 -6.31
C LYS A 431 8.26 21.56 -5.58
N GLU A 432 9.05 22.62 -5.68
CA GLU A 432 10.36 22.70 -5.01
C GLU A 432 10.27 22.57 -3.48
N GLY A 433 9.15 22.99 -2.88
CA GLY A 433 8.91 22.94 -1.44
C GLY A 433 8.55 21.55 -0.88
N GLN A 434 8.34 20.54 -1.73
CA GLN A 434 7.98 19.19 -1.27
C GLN A 434 9.09 18.58 -0.42
N ASN A 435 8.68 18.01 0.72
CA ASN A 435 9.58 17.33 1.64
C ASN A 435 9.89 15.93 1.13
N LEU A 436 11.09 15.75 0.58
CA LEU A 436 11.59 14.48 0.10
C LEU A 436 12.10 13.65 1.27
N GLN A 437 11.46 12.50 1.50
CA GLN A 437 11.72 11.67 2.67
C GLN A 437 13.08 10.98 2.56
N LYS A 438 13.48 10.57 1.35
CA LYS A 438 14.79 9.93 1.10
C LYS A 438 15.89 10.96 0.79
N LYS A 439 15.53 12.24 0.61
CA LYS A 439 16.45 13.35 0.33
C LYS A 439 17.32 13.11 -0.90
N TRP A 440 16.77 12.45 -1.91
CA TRP A 440 17.50 12.16 -3.15
C TRP A 440 17.90 13.41 -3.92
N TYR A 441 17.21 14.53 -3.71
CA TYR A 441 17.44 15.80 -4.39
C TYR A 441 17.55 16.96 -3.41
N SER A 442 18.50 17.87 -3.65
CA SER A 442 18.55 19.17 -2.99
C SER A 442 17.43 20.10 -3.49
N LEU A 443 17.27 21.26 -2.85
CA LEU A 443 16.32 22.28 -3.33
C LEU A 443 16.69 22.78 -4.73
N ASP A 444 17.97 23.03 -4.98
CA ASP A 444 18.45 23.54 -6.27
C ASP A 444 18.30 22.48 -7.37
N GLU A 445 18.54 21.20 -7.05
CA GLU A 445 18.30 20.12 -8.00
C GLU A 445 16.82 19.98 -8.35
N LYS A 446 15.92 20.12 -7.37
CA LYS A 446 14.47 20.14 -7.64
C LYS A 446 14.09 21.30 -8.56
N LYS A 447 14.61 22.51 -8.30
CA LYS A 447 14.39 23.69 -9.16
C LYS A 447 14.82 23.44 -10.60
N GLU A 448 16.00 22.87 -10.78
CA GLU A 448 16.54 22.57 -12.10
C GLU A 448 15.70 21.53 -12.85
N ILE A 449 15.25 20.47 -12.17
CA ILE A 449 14.35 19.47 -12.75
C ILE A 449 13.04 20.12 -13.20
N LEU A 450 12.42 20.93 -12.34
CA LEU A 450 11.14 21.59 -12.63
C LEU A 450 11.25 22.60 -13.78
N LYS A 451 12.35 23.37 -13.83
CA LYS A 451 12.64 24.31 -14.91
C LYS A 451 12.72 23.58 -16.25
N LYS A 452 13.54 22.53 -16.33
CA LYS A 452 13.72 21.72 -17.55
C LYS A 452 12.42 21.09 -18.01
N LEU A 453 11.67 20.47 -17.09
CA LEU A 453 10.36 19.90 -17.41
C LEU A 453 9.43 20.98 -17.99
N GLY A 454 9.39 22.17 -17.38
CA GLY A 454 8.55 23.27 -17.85
C GLY A 454 8.94 23.78 -19.23
N GLU A 455 10.23 23.91 -19.53
CA GLU A 455 10.73 24.32 -20.85
C GLU A 455 10.31 23.31 -21.93
N LEU A 456 10.44 22.00 -21.66
CA LEU A 456 10.07 20.94 -22.60
C LEU A 456 8.56 20.88 -22.84
N VAL A 457 7.75 20.95 -21.78
CA VAL A 457 6.28 20.92 -21.89
C VAL A 457 5.76 22.15 -22.65
N LEU A 458 6.35 23.32 -22.45
CA LEU A 458 5.99 24.55 -23.18
C LEU A 458 6.43 24.52 -24.66
N ALA A 459 7.52 23.82 -24.96
CA ALA A 459 8.05 23.67 -26.32
C ALA A 459 7.30 22.62 -27.17
N GLU A 460 6.18 22.07 -26.68
CA GLU A 460 5.37 21.11 -27.43
C GLU A 460 5.00 21.64 -28.82
N PRO A 461 5.31 20.89 -29.91
CA PRO A 461 4.99 21.32 -31.26
C PRO A 461 3.49 21.58 -31.43
N THR A 462 3.15 22.78 -31.91
CA THR A 462 1.78 23.31 -31.97
C THR A 462 0.83 22.55 -32.92
N ALA A 463 1.32 21.52 -33.63
CA ALA A 463 0.60 20.79 -34.67
C ALA A 463 -0.60 19.95 -34.16
N LYS A 464 -0.86 19.89 -32.85
CA LYS A 464 -2.01 19.17 -32.27
C LYS A 464 -2.91 19.97 -31.32
N ARG A 465 -2.66 21.27 -31.14
CA ARG A 465 -3.58 22.12 -30.35
C ARG A 465 -4.98 22.26 -30.98
N ALA A 466 -5.19 21.74 -32.20
CA ALA A 466 -6.43 21.83 -32.98
C ALA A 466 -7.15 20.47 -33.18
N ARG A 467 -6.91 19.43 -32.35
CA ARG A 467 -7.62 18.13 -32.48
C ARG A 467 -8.28 17.63 -31.18
N LEU A 468 -8.48 18.49 -30.20
CA LEU A 468 -9.19 18.15 -28.95
C LEU A 468 -10.43 19.01 -28.71
N ASP A 469 -10.76 19.91 -29.64
CA ASP A 469 -11.94 20.78 -29.59
C ASP A 469 -12.98 20.47 -30.71
N ASP A 470 -12.90 19.31 -31.36
CA ASP A 470 -13.89 18.83 -32.35
C ASP A 470 -14.54 17.49 -31.93
#